data_AF-A0A0G1MQN8-F1
#
_entry.id   AF-A0A0G1MQN8-F1
#
_cell.length_a   1.000
_cell.length_b   1.000
_cell.length_c   1.000
_cell.angle_alpha   90.00
_cell.angle_beta   90.00
_cell.angle_gamma   90.00
#
_symmetry.space_group_name_H-M   'P 1'
#
loop_
_entity.id
_entity.type
_entity.pdbx_description
1 polymer ?
#
loop_
_entity_poly.entity_id
_entity_poly.type
_entity_poly.pdbx_seq_one_letter_code
_entity_poly.pdbx_strand_id
1 'polypeptide(L)'
;MKHSGLKFILGWVICFLIRLIPFRAPNIEPVMATQMPFAKAYGWIGGFGFGFLSIVLFDVVVGKLGMWTWITAAVYGLVGIGAYWFFRKRQASIKNFLVYGIIATLVYDAITGLSIGTIFFGQPFMAALVGQIPFTAMHLLGNAAFSIVLSPSVYKWVITNEKLEWSFIKKRFMNLVQS
;
A
#
# COMPACT_ATOMS: atom_id res chain seq x y z
N MET A 1 19.06 4.39 8.77
CA MET A 1 18.88 3.72 7.46
C MET A 1 19.02 4.77 6.39
N LYS A 2 19.93 4.61 5.41
CA LYS A 2 19.90 5.44 4.20
C LYS A 2 18.63 5.07 3.41
N HIS A 3 17.89 6.07 2.95
CA HIS A 3 16.69 5.83 2.16
C HIS A 3 17.12 5.50 0.72
N SER A 4 17.09 4.23 0.35
CA SER A 4 17.36 3.81 -1.03
C SER A 4 16.11 3.99 -1.88
N GLY A 5 16.10 5.01 -2.74
CA GLY A 5 15.02 5.20 -3.73
C GLY A 5 14.77 3.93 -4.57
N LEU A 6 15.81 3.13 -4.81
CA LEU A 6 15.70 1.85 -5.52
C LEU A 6 14.74 0.87 -4.81
N LYS A 7 14.84 0.70 -3.49
CA LYS A 7 13.96 -0.21 -2.73
C LYS A 7 12.52 0.24 -2.83
N PHE A 8 12.29 1.55 -2.73
CA PHE A 8 10.96 2.14 -2.85
C PHE A 8 10.36 1.87 -4.23
N ILE A 9 11.12 2.15 -5.30
CA ILE A 9 10.69 1.92 -6.68
C ILE A 9 10.43 0.42 -6.91
N LEU A 10 11.32 -0.47 -6.46
CA LEU A 10 11.13 -1.92 -6.62
C LEU A 10 9.86 -2.41 -5.91
N GLY A 11 9.64 -2.01 -4.66
CA GLY A 11 8.43 -2.37 -3.92
C GLY A 11 7.16 -1.87 -4.61
N TRP A 12 7.21 -0.63 -5.11
CA TRP A 12 6.11 -0.02 -5.84
C TRP A 12 5.84 -0.74 -7.18
N VAL A 13 6.87 -1.00 -7.98
CA VAL A 13 6.78 -1.69 -9.28
C VAL A 13 6.25 -3.11 -9.10
N ILE A 14 6.70 -3.86 -8.08
CA ILE A 14 6.19 -5.20 -7.82
C ILE A 14 4.69 -5.16 -7.49
N CYS A 15 4.26 -4.26 -6.61
CA CYS A 15 2.84 -4.07 -6.34
C CYS A 15 2.08 -3.70 -7.62
N PHE A 16 2.60 -2.77 -8.41
CA PHE A 16 2.01 -2.34 -9.67
C PHE A 16 1.84 -3.50 -10.67
N LEU A 17 2.88 -4.34 -10.85
CA LEU A 17 2.83 -5.50 -11.73
C LEU A 17 1.82 -6.55 -11.25
N ILE A 18 1.75 -6.82 -9.94
CA ILE A 18 0.73 -7.72 -9.38
C ILE A 18 -0.68 -7.19 -9.67
N ARG A 19 -0.86 -5.86 -9.68
CA ARG A 19 -2.16 -5.27 -10.02
C ARG A 19 -2.53 -5.42 -11.49
N LEU A 20 -1.57 -5.61 -12.39
CA LEU A 20 -1.85 -5.83 -13.80
C LEU A 20 -2.27 -7.28 -14.10
N ILE A 21 -2.18 -8.20 -13.13
CA ILE A 21 -2.61 -9.60 -13.32
C ILE A 21 -4.14 -9.66 -13.53
N PRO A 22 -4.62 -10.23 -14.65
CA PRO A 22 -6.05 -10.36 -14.90
C PRO A 22 -6.70 -11.37 -13.95
N PHE A 23 -8.01 -11.25 -13.72
CA PHE A 23 -8.83 -12.17 -12.88
C PHE A 23 -8.40 -12.31 -11.42
N ARG A 24 -7.57 -11.39 -10.91
CA ARG A 24 -7.31 -11.30 -9.47
C ARG A 24 -8.59 -10.96 -8.71
N ALA A 25 -8.70 -11.48 -7.49
CA ALA A 25 -9.81 -11.17 -6.61
C ALA A 25 -9.89 -9.64 -6.41
N PRO A 26 -11.07 -9.04 -6.60
CA PRO A 26 -11.21 -7.59 -6.49
C PRO A 26 -10.80 -7.14 -5.10
N ASN A 27 -9.93 -6.13 -5.06
CA ASN A 27 -9.47 -5.47 -3.84
C ASN A 27 -8.62 -6.33 -2.88
N ILE A 28 -8.24 -7.56 -3.25
CA ILE A 28 -7.21 -8.31 -2.54
C ILE A 28 -5.86 -7.97 -3.19
N GLU A 29 -5.22 -6.91 -2.71
CA GLU A 29 -4.02 -6.36 -3.33
C GLU A 29 -2.90 -6.13 -2.30
N PRO A 30 -1.62 -6.29 -2.70
CA PRO A 30 -0.49 -6.13 -1.79
C PRO A 30 -0.20 -4.67 -1.42
N VAL A 31 -0.93 -3.69 -1.97
CA VAL A 31 -0.62 -2.25 -1.84
C VAL A 31 -0.56 -1.83 -0.37
N MET A 32 -1.62 -2.09 0.41
CA MET A 32 -1.67 -1.68 1.82
C MET A 32 -0.57 -2.35 2.66
N ALA A 33 -0.39 -3.65 2.45
CA ALA A 33 0.60 -4.44 3.18
C ALA A 33 2.04 -4.00 2.89
N THR A 34 2.33 -3.64 1.64
CA THR A 34 3.65 -3.13 1.24
C THR A 34 3.83 -1.67 1.65
N GLN A 35 2.78 -0.85 1.58
CA GLN A 35 2.81 0.56 1.96
C GLN A 35 3.20 0.77 3.42
N MET A 36 2.75 -0.07 4.37
CA MET A 36 3.07 0.06 5.79
C MET A 36 4.59 0.09 6.11
N PRO A 37 5.41 -0.91 5.72
CA PRO A 37 6.84 -0.90 5.98
C PRO A 37 7.56 0.24 5.25
N PHE A 38 7.10 0.63 4.04
CA PHE A 38 7.65 1.80 3.35
C PHE A 38 7.30 3.11 4.06
N ALA A 39 6.07 3.28 4.55
CA ALA A 39 5.70 4.47 5.33
C ALA A 39 6.52 4.60 6.61
N LYS A 40 6.77 3.48 7.32
CA LYS A 40 7.66 3.47 8.48
C LYS A 40 9.09 3.89 8.11
N ALA A 41 9.59 3.42 6.98
CA ALA A 41 10.98 3.61 6.58
C ALA A 41 11.26 4.90 5.81
N TYR A 42 10.29 5.48 5.10
CA TYR A 42 10.46 6.63 4.21
C TYR A 42 9.64 7.85 4.63
N GLY A 43 9.02 7.79 5.82
CA GLY A 43 8.24 8.89 6.37
C GLY A 43 6.86 9.02 5.75
N TRP A 44 6.15 10.08 6.14
CA TRP A 44 4.79 10.35 5.67
C TRP A 44 4.73 10.64 4.16
N ILE A 45 5.73 11.30 3.58
CA ILE A 45 5.81 11.56 2.13
C ILE A 45 5.93 10.24 1.37
N GLY A 46 6.83 9.35 1.81
CA GLY A 46 6.98 8.02 1.22
C GLY A 46 5.71 7.18 1.36
N GLY A 47 5.07 7.22 2.53
CA GLY A 47 3.79 6.55 2.77
C GLY A 47 2.68 7.06 1.85
N PHE A 48 2.50 8.38 1.76
CA PHE A 48 1.51 9.01 0.89
C PHE A 48 1.78 8.68 -0.58
N GLY A 49 3.00 8.95 -1.04
CA GLY A 49 3.40 8.74 -2.43
C GLY A 49 3.25 7.29 -2.88
N PHE A 50 3.58 6.32 -2.01
CA PHE A 50 3.43 4.91 -2.34
C PHE A 50 1.97 4.55 -2.65
N GLY A 51 1.04 4.91 -1.76
CA GLY A 51 -0.39 4.63 -1.94
C GLY A 51 -1.00 5.41 -3.10
N PHE A 52 -0.79 6.73 -3.11
CA PHE A 52 -1.34 7.63 -4.11
C PHE A 52 -0.91 7.24 -5.54
N LEU A 53 0.39 7.07 -5.77
CA LEU A 53 0.91 6.72 -7.10
C LEU A 53 0.51 5.31 -7.50
N SER A 54 0.40 4.37 -6.55
CA SER A 54 -0.05 3.01 -6.84
C SER A 54 -1.42 3.03 -7.52
N ILE A 55 -2.33 3.89 -7.07
CA ILE A 55 -3.66 4.05 -7.66
C ILE A 55 -3.61 4.82 -8.98
N VAL A 56 -3.07 6.04 -8.97
CA VAL A 56 -3.09 6.93 -10.15
C VAL A 56 -2.45 6.27 -11.36
N LEU A 57 -1.23 5.75 -11.22
CA LEU A 57 -0.51 5.19 -12.36
C LEU A 57 -1.16 3.89 -12.85
N PHE A 58 -1.80 3.13 -11.97
CA PHE A 58 -2.52 1.94 -12.39
C PHE A 58 -3.70 2.31 -13.27
N ASP A 59 -4.53 3.26 -12.83
CA ASP A 59 -5.70 3.72 -13.56
C ASP A 59 -5.33 4.41 -14.88
N VAL A 60 -4.19 5.10 -14.94
CA VAL A 60 -3.60 5.61 -16.20
C VAL A 60 -3.36 4.45 -17.16
N VAL A 61 -2.65 3.41 -16.72
CA VAL A 61 -2.23 2.30 -17.60
C VAL A 61 -3.40 1.43 -18.04
N VAL A 62 -4.42 1.24 -17.20
CA VAL A 62 -5.62 0.47 -17.57
C VAL A 62 -6.71 1.32 -18.24
N GLY A 63 -6.47 2.62 -18.48
CA GLY A 63 -7.41 3.52 -19.14
C GLY A 63 -8.68 3.81 -18.33
N LYS A 64 -8.60 3.79 -16.99
CA LYS A 64 -9.73 3.99 -16.06
C LYS A 64 -9.66 5.28 -15.25
N LEU A 65 -8.87 6.26 -15.71
CA LEU A 65 -8.78 7.57 -15.07
C LEU A 65 -10.16 8.22 -14.93
N GLY A 66 -10.49 8.65 -13.71
CA GLY A 66 -11.71 9.39 -13.43
C GLY A 66 -11.75 9.98 -12.03
N MET A 67 -12.90 10.52 -11.64
CA MET A 67 -13.09 11.09 -10.29
C MET A 67 -12.80 10.04 -9.19
N TRP A 68 -13.15 8.79 -9.45
CA TRP A 68 -12.87 7.67 -8.54
C TRP A 68 -11.38 7.45 -8.29
N THR A 69 -10.53 7.63 -9.33
CA THR A 69 -9.07 7.55 -9.19
C THR A 69 -8.57 8.54 -8.15
N TRP A 70 -8.99 9.80 -8.23
CA TRP A 70 -8.52 10.85 -7.31
C TRP A 70 -8.97 10.60 -5.88
N ILE A 71 -10.23 10.17 -5.71
CA ILE A 71 -10.78 9.82 -4.39
C ILE A 71 -9.99 8.67 -3.79
N THR A 72 -9.88 7.54 -4.49
CA THR A 72 -9.20 6.35 -3.96
C THR A 72 -7.70 6.56 -3.77
N ALA A 73 -7.04 7.29 -4.67
CA ALA A 73 -5.63 7.65 -4.53
C ALA A 73 -5.39 8.54 -3.31
N ALA A 74 -6.25 9.52 -3.07
CA ALA A 74 -6.16 10.38 -1.88
C ALA A 74 -6.35 9.56 -0.60
N VAL A 75 -7.36 8.69 -0.53
CA VAL A 75 -7.60 7.85 0.66
C VAL A 75 -6.44 6.88 0.89
N TYR A 76 -5.92 6.21 -0.14
CA TYR A 76 -4.71 5.38 -0.02
C TYR A 76 -3.50 6.19 0.43
N GLY A 77 -3.33 7.40 -0.10
CA GLY A 77 -2.28 8.31 0.35
C GLY A 77 -2.40 8.63 1.84
N LEU A 78 -3.60 8.97 2.32
CA LEU A 78 -3.88 9.26 3.73
C LEU A 78 -3.67 8.03 4.63
N VAL A 79 -4.04 6.83 4.17
CA VAL A 79 -3.68 5.57 4.84
C VAL A 79 -2.16 5.45 4.98
N GLY A 80 -1.39 5.82 3.96
CA GLY A 80 0.07 5.85 4.05
C GLY A 80 0.62 6.81 5.10
N ILE A 81 0.04 8.01 5.19
CA ILE A 81 0.39 8.98 6.22
C ILE A 81 0.04 8.42 7.61
N GLY A 82 -1.14 7.82 7.76
CA GLY A 82 -1.58 7.15 8.98
C GLY A 82 -0.62 6.04 9.40
N ALA A 83 -0.12 5.25 8.45
CA ALA A 83 0.85 4.19 8.70
C ALA A 83 2.14 4.78 9.28
N TYR A 84 2.66 5.86 8.70
CA TYR A 84 3.84 6.53 9.25
C TYR A 84 3.64 6.94 10.71
N TRP A 85 2.54 7.62 11.04
CA TRP A 85 2.28 8.04 12.41
C TRP A 85 2.03 6.88 13.37
N PHE A 86 1.45 5.79 12.89
CA PHE A 86 1.27 4.58 13.68
C PHE A 86 2.62 3.90 13.97
N PHE A 87 3.50 3.78 12.98
CA PHE A 87 4.74 3.02 13.08
C PHE A 87 5.97 3.83 13.51
N ARG A 88 5.94 5.18 13.50
CA ARG A 88 7.10 6.02 13.89
C ARG A 88 7.60 5.75 15.31
N LYS A 89 6.71 5.35 16.22
CA LYS A 89 7.02 5.02 17.63
C LYS A 89 6.74 3.55 17.98
N ARG A 90 6.44 2.71 16.98
CA ARG A 90 6.10 1.29 17.17
C ARG A 90 7.05 0.39 16.40
N GLN A 91 7.35 -0.79 16.92
CA GLN A 91 8.19 -1.76 16.22
C GLN A 91 7.50 -2.28 14.95
N ALA A 92 8.30 -2.65 13.94
CA ALA A 92 7.83 -3.33 12.75
C ALA A 92 7.63 -4.82 13.04
N SER A 93 6.55 -5.14 13.76
CA SER A 93 6.19 -6.50 14.16
C SER A 93 4.90 -6.94 13.48
N ILE A 94 4.70 -8.25 13.36
CA ILE A 94 3.48 -8.87 12.81
C ILE A 94 2.23 -8.29 13.48
N LYS A 95 2.23 -8.20 14.81
CA LYS A 95 1.12 -7.64 15.60
C LYS A 95 0.78 -6.21 15.17
N ASN A 96 1.79 -5.34 15.05
CA ASN A 96 1.56 -3.95 14.69
C ASN A 96 1.12 -3.80 13.23
N PHE A 97 1.68 -4.60 12.32
CA PHE A 97 1.22 -4.65 10.92
C PHE A 97 -0.23 -5.11 10.82
N LEU A 98 -0.60 -6.19 11.49
CA LEU A 98 -1.98 -6.69 11.50
C LEU A 98 -2.96 -5.67 12.08
N VAL A 99 -2.64 -5.09 13.25
CA VAL A 99 -3.49 -4.07 13.88
C VAL A 99 -3.70 -2.87 12.97
N TYR A 100 -2.63 -2.36 12.36
CA TYR A 100 -2.76 -1.23 11.44
C TYR A 100 -3.52 -1.63 10.17
N GLY A 101 -3.23 -2.78 9.58
CA GLY A 101 -3.92 -3.28 8.38
C GLY A 101 -5.43 -3.39 8.58
N ILE A 102 -5.88 -3.89 9.74
CA ILE A 102 -7.31 -3.94 10.09
C ILE A 102 -7.91 -2.53 10.19
N ILE A 103 -7.27 -1.64 10.97
CA ILE A 103 -7.77 -0.26 11.15
C ILE A 103 -7.81 0.49 9.81
N ALA A 104 -6.74 0.40 9.02
CA ALA A 104 -6.63 1.05 7.73
C ALA A 104 -7.68 0.54 6.74
N THR A 105 -7.96 -0.76 6.73
CA THR A 105 -9.02 -1.35 5.89
C THR A 105 -10.38 -0.79 6.26
N LEU A 106 -10.73 -0.81 7.55
CA LEU A 106 -12.01 -0.29 8.02
C LEU A 106 -12.18 1.20 7.70
N VAL A 107 -11.13 2.00 7.90
CA VAL A 107 -11.14 3.43 7.59
C VAL A 107 -11.27 3.67 6.09
N TYR A 108 -10.50 2.94 5.27
CA TYR A 108 -10.56 3.05 3.81
C TYR A 108 -11.97 2.75 3.30
N ASP A 109 -12.57 1.67 3.79
CA ASP A 109 -13.89 1.20 3.38
C ASP A 109 -15.03 2.10 3.89
N ALA A 110 -14.92 2.63 5.11
CA ALA A 110 -15.89 3.59 5.62
C ALA A 110 -15.89 4.89 4.80
N ILE A 111 -14.70 5.38 4.42
CA ILE A 111 -14.58 6.59 3.60
C ILE A 111 -15.08 6.30 2.18
N THR A 112 -14.54 5.28 1.52
CA THR A 112 -14.81 5.05 0.09
C THR A 112 -16.19 4.40 -0.15
N GLY A 113 -16.56 3.41 0.65
CA GLY A 113 -17.78 2.63 0.46
C GLY A 113 -19.03 3.24 1.07
N LEU A 114 -18.94 3.75 2.31
CA LEU A 114 -20.12 4.28 3.01
C LEU A 114 -20.36 5.77 2.74
N SER A 115 -19.29 6.54 2.52
CA SER A 115 -19.40 8.00 2.38
C SER A 115 -19.54 8.42 0.93
N ILE A 116 -18.63 8.02 0.04
CA ILE A 116 -18.59 8.57 -1.33
C ILE A 116 -19.83 8.19 -2.14
N GLY A 117 -20.29 6.94 -2.09
CA GLY A 117 -21.53 6.48 -2.74
C GLY A 117 -22.76 7.29 -2.30
N THR A 118 -22.91 7.46 -0.99
CA THR A 118 -24.04 8.17 -0.38
C THR A 118 -24.00 9.67 -0.68
N ILE A 119 -22.83 10.30 -0.55
CA ILE A 119 -22.67 11.76 -0.66
C ILE A 119 -22.70 12.23 -2.12
N PHE A 120 -21.97 11.54 -3.01
CA PHE A 120 -21.79 12.00 -4.39
C PHE A 120 -22.75 11.37 -5.39
N PHE A 121 -23.32 10.21 -5.06
CA PHE A 121 -24.17 9.44 -5.98
C PHE A 121 -25.57 9.18 -5.46
N GLY A 122 -25.92 9.72 -4.28
CA GLY A 122 -27.27 9.61 -3.70
C GLY A 122 -27.68 8.18 -3.34
N GLN A 123 -26.72 7.27 -3.20
CA GLN A 123 -27.00 5.88 -2.83
C GLN A 123 -27.62 5.84 -1.42
N PRO A 124 -28.74 5.12 -1.19
CA PRO A 124 -29.29 4.98 0.15
C PRO A 124 -28.26 4.36 1.10
N PHE A 125 -28.05 5.00 2.26
CA PHE A 125 -27.03 4.58 3.22
C PHE A 125 -27.15 3.10 3.62
N MET A 126 -28.38 2.62 3.87
CA MET A 126 -28.61 1.21 4.23
C MET A 126 -28.23 0.25 3.10
N ALA A 127 -28.44 0.64 1.83
CA ALA A 127 -28.01 -0.17 0.70
C ALA A 127 -26.47 -0.19 0.57
N ALA A 128 -25.82 0.96 0.78
CA ALA A 128 -24.36 1.05 0.83
C ALA A 128 -23.79 0.18 1.96
N LEU A 129 -24.36 0.26 3.17
CA LEU A 129 -23.92 -0.50 4.33
C LEU A 129 -24.04 -2.01 4.12
N VAL A 130 -25.18 -2.50 3.63
CA VAL A 130 -25.39 -3.94 3.39
C VAL A 130 -24.42 -4.46 2.33
N GLY A 131 -24.21 -3.72 1.22
CA GLY A 131 -23.24 -4.08 0.20
C GLY A 131 -21.79 -4.03 0.69
N GLN A 132 -21.49 -3.13 1.64
CA GLN A 132 -20.16 -2.94 2.17
C GLN A 132 -19.71 -4.07 3.09
N ILE A 133 -20.61 -4.74 3.82
CA ILE A 133 -20.26 -5.83 4.74
C ILE A 133 -19.46 -6.96 4.06
N PRO A 134 -19.98 -7.63 3.01
CA PRO A 134 -19.23 -8.69 2.35
C PRO A 134 -17.96 -8.17 1.65
N PHE A 135 -18.00 -6.94 1.12
CA PHE A 135 -16.84 -6.29 0.52
C PHE A 135 -15.71 -6.13 1.55
N THR A 136 -16.02 -5.52 2.70
CA THR A 136 -15.07 -5.26 3.79
C THR A 136 -14.58 -6.55 4.42
N ALA A 137 -15.40 -7.59 4.51
CA ALA A 137 -14.95 -8.89 4.99
C ALA A 137 -13.84 -9.48 4.09
N MET A 138 -14.02 -9.43 2.76
CA MET A 138 -12.99 -9.87 1.81
C MET A 138 -11.74 -9.00 1.88
N HIS A 139 -11.93 -7.69 2.03
CA HIS A 139 -10.85 -6.72 2.15
C HIS A 139 -10.00 -6.96 3.41
N LEU A 140 -10.67 -7.18 4.55
CA LEU A 140 -10.02 -7.50 5.82
C LEU A 140 -9.26 -8.81 5.73
N LEU A 141 -9.85 -9.86 5.14
CA LEU A 141 -9.17 -11.14 4.98
C LEU A 141 -7.88 -11.00 4.17
N GLY A 142 -7.95 -10.32 3.02
CA GLY A 142 -6.79 -10.06 2.16
C GLY A 142 -5.71 -9.22 2.87
N ASN A 143 -6.10 -8.08 3.44
CA ASN A 143 -5.15 -7.18 4.09
C ASN A 143 -4.58 -7.78 5.38
N ALA A 144 -5.35 -8.54 6.16
CA ALA A 144 -4.84 -9.25 7.33
C ALA A 144 -3.81 -10.32 6.94
N ALA A 145 -4.12 -11.16 5.94
CA ALA A 145 -3.21 -12.18 5.44
C ALA A 145 -1.89 -11.56 4.95
N PHE A 146 -1.95 -10.51 4.12
CA PHE A 146 -0.75 -9.82 3.67
C PHE A 146 -0.04 -9.05 4.79
N SER A 147 -0.75 -8.52 5.78
CA SER A 147 -0.12 -7.86 6.93
C SER A 147 0.69 -8.83 7.79
N ILE A 148 0.23 -10.09 7.89
CA ILE A 148 0.92 -11.13 8.65
C ILE A 148 2.13 -11.67 7.88
N VAL A 149 2.04 -11.81 6.57
CA VAL A 149 3.07 -12.49 5.76
C VAL A 149 3.96 -11.50 5.00
N LEU A 150 3.35 -10.60 4.23
CA LEU A 150 4.06 -9.73 3.28
C LEU A 150 4.73 -8.55 3.99
N SER A 151 4.02 -7.82 4.85
CA SER A 151 4.58 -6.64 5.55
C SER A 151 5.87 -6.92 6.34
N PRO A 152 5.94 -7.96 7.21
CA PRO A 152 7.18 -8.26 7.92
C PRO A 152 8.29 -8.75 6.97
N SER A 153 7.94 -9.50 5.92
CA SER A 153 8.89 -9.97 4.92
C SER A 153 9.51 -8.82 4.14
N VAL A 154 8.69 -7.86 3.67
CA VAL A 154 9.16 -6.63 3.02
C VAL A 154 10.06 -5.84 3.97
N TYR A 155 9.66 -5.67 5.24
CA TYR A 155 10.49 -4.95 6.20
C TYR A 155 11.85 -5.63 6.41
N LYS A 156 11.87 -6.95 6.65
CA LYS A 156 13.09 -7.70 6.97
C LYS A 156 14.01 -7.89 5.76
N TRP A 157 13.46 -8.19 4.58
CA TRP A 157 14.28 -8.61 3.43
C TRP A 157 14.52 -7.50 2.42
N VAL A 158 13.66 -6.49 2.39
CA VAL A 158 13.80 -5.35 1.46
C VAL A 158 14.29 -4.13 2.21
N ILE A 159 13.54 -3.66 3.21
CA ILE A 159 13.82 -2.40 3.89
C ILE A 159 15.16 -2.44 4.63
N THR A 160 15.37 -3.45 5.49
CA THR A 160 16.59 -3.54 6.31
C THR A 160 17.79 -4.15 5.58
N ASN A 161 17.64 -4.55 4.32
CA ASN A 161 18.71 -5.23 3.58
C ASN A 161 19.68 -4.23 2.93
N GLU A 162 20.91 -4.15 3.44
CA GLU A 162 21.94 -3.24 2.93
C GLU A 162 22.45 -3.59 1.53
N LYS A 163 22.32 -4.84 1.09
CA LYS A 163 22.74 -5.27 -0.26
C LYS A 163 21.89 -4.65 -1.37
N LEU A 164 20.69 -4.18 -1.03
CA LEU A 164 19.78 -3.48 -1.93
C LEU A 164 19.95 -1.95 -1.88
N GLU A 165 20.99 -1.46 -1.20
CA GLU A 165 21.37 -0.05 -1.25
C GLU A 165 22.09 0.26 -2.56
N TRP A 166 21.76 1.41 -3.17
CA TRP A 166 22.39 1.85 -4.41
C TRP A 166 23.91 1.92 -4.32
N SER A 167 24.44 2.34 -3.17
CA SER A 167 25.89 2.40 -2.92
C SER A 167 26.55 1.03 -2.97
N PHE A 168 25.87 -0.02 -2.49
CA PHE A 168 26.39 -1.39 -2.53
C PHE A 168 26.40 -1.93 -3.96
N ILE A 169 25.30 -1.73 -4.69
CA ILE A 169 25.16 -2.18 -6.09
C ILE A 169 26.19 -1.47 -6.98
N LYS A 170 26.32 -0.15 -6.85
CA LYS A 170 27.32 0.63 -7.61
C LYS A 170 28.74 0.14 -7.33
N LYS A 171 29.07 -0.11 -6.05
CA LYS A 171 30.40 -0.66 -5.68
C LYS A 171 30.64 -2.03 -6.31
N ARG A 172 29.66 -2.94 -6.23
CA ARG A 172 29.76 -4.28 -6.84
C ARG A 172 29.95 -4.19 -8.35
N PHE A 173 29.20 -3.32 -9.03
CA PHE A 173 29.30 -3.12 -10.47
C PHE A 173 30.67 -2.58 -10.88
N MET A 174 31.19 -1.55 -10.20
CA MET A 174 32.53 -1.02 -10.49
C MET A 174 33.62 -2.08 -10.31
N ASN A 175 33.52 -2.93 -9.27
CA ASN A 175 34.47 -4.01 -9.06
C ASN A 175 34.45 -5.06 -10.18
N LEU A 176 33.28 -5.32 -10.81
CA LEU A 176 33.15 -6.26 -11.93
C LEU A 176 33.68 -5.69 -13.25
N VAL A 177 33.62 -4.36 -13.43
CA VAL A 177 34.14 -3.70 -14.63
C VAL A 177 35.66 -3.54 -14.57
N GLN A 178 36.25 -3.59 -13.38
CA GLN A 178 37.69 -3.46 -13.14
C GLN A 178 38.44 -4.81 -13.08
N SER A 179 37.72 -5.93 -13.13
CA SER A 179 38.28 -7.30 -13.18
C SER A 179 38.26 -7.84 -14.59
#